data_AF-A0AAV3SGZ9-F1
#
_entry.id   AF-A0AAV3SGZ9-F1
#
_cell.length_a   1.000
_cell.length_b   1.000
_cell.length_c   1.000
_cell.angle_alpha   90.00
_cell.angle_beta   90.00
_cell.angle_gamma   90.00
#
_symmetry.space_group_name_H-M   'P 1'
#
loop_
_entity.id
_entity.type
_entity.pdbx_description
1 polymer ?
#
loop_
_entity_poly.entity_id
_entity_poly.type
_entity_poly.pdbx_seq_one_letter_code
_entity_poly.pdbx_strand_id
1 'polypeptide(L)'
;MTPDESDRQSDWQQFGGGISEPPTHVVHRSEPHDVYIGRGDGGDAHLNNTDIGDTGWLGNPYKTKSGGGDYTREQSISLYRADVLDRLDDDPTFGAALAQLKGQRLACYCRHARENAPACHGDVLVEVIEGLKPVGATDADSSSDSEREADRDGGNGKR
;
A
#
# COMPACT_ATOMS: atom_id res chain seq x y z
N MET A 1 -30.69 -15.28 53.31
CA MET A 1 -31.23 -14.90 51.99
C MET A 1 -30.09 -14.30 51.19
N THR A 2 -29.52 -15.08 50.28
CA THR A 2 -28.58 -14.61 49.25
C THR A 2 -29.39 -14.31 47.99
N PRO A 3 -29.20 -13.17 47.31
CA PRO A 3 -29.77 -13.02 45.99
C PRO A 3 -29.03 -13.92 44.99
N ASP A 4 -29.88 -14.51 44.15
CA ASP A 4 -29.70 -15.51 43.11
C ASP A 4 -28.68 -15.09 42.02
N GLU A 5 -27.68 -15.94 41.76
CA GLU A 5 -26.62 -15.77 40.74
C GLU A 5 -27.10 -16.16 39.33
N SER A 6 -28.31 -15.77 38.92
CA SER A 6 -28.85 -16.10 37.60
C SER A 6 -29.27 -14.87 36.79
N ASP A 7 -28.41 -13.85 36.69
CA ASP A 7 -28.62 -12.75 35.72
C ASP A 7 -27.32 -11.99 35.39
N ARG A 8 -26.32 -12.70 34.86
CA ARG A 8 -25.16 -12.09 34.18
C ARG A 8 -25.00 -12.54 32.74
N GLN A 9 -26.11 -12.89 32.10
CA GLN A 9 -26.20 -13.03 30.66
C GLN A 9 -26.85 -11.77 30.09
N SER A 10 -26.07 -10.71 29.94
CA SER A 10 -26.43 -9.58 29.09
C SER A 10 -25.17 -8.83 28.70
N ASP A 11 -25.11 -8.46 27.43
CA ASP A 11 -24.31 -7.35 26.90
C ASP A 11 -22.89 -7.61 26.35
N TRP A 12 -22.76 -8.60 25.45
CA TRP A 12 -21.63 -8.65 24.50
C TRP A 12 -22.05 -8.55 23.02
N GLN A 13 -23.26 -8.04 22.75
CA GLN A 13 -23.80 -7.90 21.39
C GLN A 13 -23.94 -6.44 20.96
N GLN A 14 -22.88 -5.62 21.09
CA GLN A 14 -22.88 -4.31 20.43
C GLN A 14 -21.51 -3.61 20.25
N PHE A 15 -20.43 -4.30 19.91
CA PHE A 15 -19.21 -3.63 19.41
C PHE A 15 -18.59 -4.38 18.23
N GLY A 16 -19.40 -4.63 17.19
CA GLY A 16 -18.93 -5.03 15.87
C GLY A 16 -18.47 -3.85 15.01
N GLY A 17 -17.85 -2.83 15.62
CA GLY A 17 -17.18 -1.76 14.89
C GLY A 17 -15.83 -2.29 14.45
N GLY A 18 -15.73 -2.75 13.19
CA GLY A 18 -14.49 -3.27 12.63
C GLY A 18 -13.34 -2.29 12.91
N ILE A 19 -12.34 -2.74 13.67
CA ILE A 19 -11.08 -2.03 13.81
C ILE A 19 -10.42 -2.06 12.43
N SER A 20 -10.73 -1.06 11.60
CA SER A 20 -9.93 -0.77 10.41
C SER A 20 -8.52 -0.57 10.91
N GLU A 21 -7.57 -1.38 10.42
CA GLU A 21 -6.16 -1.20 10.76
C GLU A 21 -5.78 0.28 10.58
N PRO A 22 -4.96 0.85 11.50
CA PRO A 22 -4.54 2.24 11.37
C PRO A 22 -3.86 2.43 10.00
N PRO A 23 -4.01 3.58 9.33
CA PRO A 23 -3.41 3.78 8.02
C PRO A 23 -1.88 3.78 8.09
N THR A 24 -1.24 3.30 7.02
CA THR A 24 0.21 3.42 6.85
C THR A 24 0.59 4.89 6.88
N HIS A 25 1.65 5.22 7.62
CA HIS A 25 2.16 6.58 7.68
C HIS A 25 3.67 6.62 7.93
N VAL A 26 4.27 7.76 7.59
CA VAL A 26 5.70 7.99 7.74
C VAL A 26 6.01 8.67 9.06
N VAL A 27 7.02 8.16 9.77
CA VAL A 27 7.59 8.75 11.00
C VAL A 27 9.07 9.06 10.82
N HIS A 28 9.65 9.89 11.69
CA HIS A 28 11.10 10.06 11.69
C HIS A 28 11.79 8.79 12.19
N ARG A 29 12.98 8.47 11.66
CA ARG A 29 13.72 7.25 12.05
C ARG A 29 14.03 7.10 13.54
N SER A 30 14.04 8.20 14.30
CA SER A 30 14.29 8.15 15.75
C SER A 30 13.04 7.88 16.57
N GLU A 31 11.86 7.92 15.94
CA GLU A 31 10.58 7.60 16.57
C GLU A 31 10.32 6.09 16.48
N PRO A 32 9.48 5.53 17.36
CA PRO A 32 9.06 4.13 17.24
C PRO A 32 8.45 3.85 15.87
N HIS A 33 8.95 2.81 15.19
CA HIS A 33 8.57 2.45 13.83
C HIS A 33 8.68 0.94 13.63
N ASP A 34 8.08 0.46 12.53
CA ASP A 34 8.01 -0.97 12.22
C ASP A 34 8.99 -1.32 11.09
N VAL A 35 9.08 -0.46 10.06
CA VAL A 35 9.97 -0.67 8.90
C VAL A 35 10.78 0.59 8.61
N TYR A 36 12.09 0.45 8.45
CA TYR A 36 12.95 1.52 7.96
C TYR A 36 12.95 1.54 6.43
N ILE A 37 12.55 2.68 5.84
CA ILE A 37 12.41 2.85 4.39
C ILE A 37 13.49 3.77 3.79
N GLY A 38 14.51 4.12 4.57
CA GLY A 38 15.65 4.87 4.08
C GLY A 38 16.61 4.01 3.27
N ARG A 39 17.65 4.64 2.73
CA ARG A 39 18.76 3.93 2.08
C ARG A 39 19.54 3.08 3.08
N GLY A 40 20.06 1.95 2.61
CA GLY A 40 20.99 1.09 3.35
C GLY A 40 22.44 1.31 2.94
N ASP A 41 23.34 0.49 3.48
CA ASP A 41 24.77 0.40 3.11
C ASP A 41 25.45 1.77 2.91
N GLY A 42 25.49 2.59 3.95
CA GLY A 42 26.11 3.93 3.88
C GLY A 42 25.43 4.94 2.94
N GLY A 43 24.26 4.61 2.39
CA GLY A 43 23.52 5.44 1.45
C GLY A 43 23.55 4.96 0.00
N ASP A 44 24.11 3.78 -0.26
CA ASP A 44 24.25 3.23 -1.61
C ASP A 44 23.18 2.17 -1.94
N ALA A 45 22.66 1.45 -0.95
CA ALA A 45 21.52 0.56 -1.14
C ALA A 45 20.20 1.35 -1.22
N HIS A 46 19.47 1.16 -2.31
CA HIS A 46 18.22 1.84 -2.68
C HIS A 46 17.30 0.94 -3.50
N LEU A 47 16.10 1.43 -3.84
CA LEU A 47 15.08 0.71 -4.62
C LEU A 47 15.66 -0.02 -5.84
N ASN A 48 16.46 0.66 -6.67
CA ASN A 48 16.89 0.10 -7.96
C ASN A 48 18.07 -0.89 -7.89
N ASN A 49 18.61 -1.20 -6.71
CA ASN A 49 19.79 -2.07 -6.59
C ASN A 49 19.78 -2.98 -5.35
N THR A 50 18.66 -3.07 -4.64
CA THR A 50 18.55 -3.83 -3.40
C THR A 50 17.36 -4.80 -3.48
N ASP A 51 17.59 -6.03 -3.05
CA ASP A 51 16.57 -7.08 -3.04
C ASP A 51 15.47 -6.78 -2.02
N ILE A 52 14.25 -7.23 -2.30
CA ILE A 52 13.08 -6.98 -1.45
C ILE A 52 13.33 -7.57 -0.06
N GLY A 53 13.13 -6.74 0.97
CA GLY A 53 13.33 -7.11 2.37
C GLY A 53 14.69 -6.71 2.94
N ASP A 54 15.70 -6.49 2.10
CA ASP A 54 17.02 -6.04 2.53
C ASP A 54 17.05 -4.55 2.82
N THR A 55 17.85 -4.13 3.80
CA THR A 55 17.91 -2.71 4.18
C THR A 55 18.30 -1.83 2.98
N GLY A 56 17.42 -0.91 2.60
CA GLY A 56 17.61 -0.04 1.44
C GLY A 56 16.66 -0.32 0.28
N TRP A 57 15.94 -1.44 0.26
CA TRP A 57 15.03 -1.80 -0.85
C TRP A 57 13.88 -0.80 -1.12
N LEU A 58 13.60 0.11 -0.19
CA LEU A 58 12.63 1.21 -0.33
C LEU A 58 13.31 2.60 -0.29
N GLY A 59 14.62 2.64 -0.28
CA GLY A 59 15.39 3.88 -0.28
C GLY A 59 15.25 4.60 -1.62
N ASN A 60 15.02 5.90 -1.59
CA ASN A 60 15.00 6.71 -2.82
C ASN A 60 16.40 6.76 -3.45
N PRO A 61 16.63 6.35 -4.72
CA PRO A 61 17.92 6.40 -5.42
C PRO A 61 18.47 7.81 -5.70
N TYR A 62 17.60 8.82 -5.79
CA TYR A 62 17.94 10.19 -6.19
C TYR A 62 18.32 11.06 -4.99
N LYS A 63 19.64 11.25 -4.74
CA LYS A 63 20.15 12.02 -3.58
C LYS A 63 19.85 13.50 -3.79
N THR A 64 19.30 14.18 -2.78
CA THR A 64 19.12 15.64 -2.85
C THR A 64 20.46 16.36 -2.73
N LYS A 65 20.52 17.64 -3.14
CA LYS A 65 21.71 18.49 -2.96
C LYS A 65 22.20 18.55 -1.51
N SER A 66 21.29 18.61 -0.55
CA SER A 66 21.64 18.59 0.88
C SER A 66 22.18 17.23 1.35
N GLY A 67 21.87 16.15 0.63
CA GLY A 67 22.35 14.79 0.86
C GLY A 67 23.53 14.39 -0.03
N GLY A 68 24.21 15.35 -0.67
CA GLY A 68 25.38 15.11 -1.50
C GLY A 68 25.09 14.61 -2.92
N GLY A 69 23.87 14.80 -3.43
CA GLY A 69 23.52 14.53 -4.83
C GLY A 69 23.19 15.80 -5.61
N ASP A 70 22.47 15.62 -6.73
CA ASP A 70 22.24 16.70 -7.71
C ASP A 70 20.80 17.21 -7.75
N TYR A 71 19.86 16.51 -7.09
CA TYR A 71 18.43 16.75 -7.25
C TYR A 71 17.88 17.74 -6.22
N THR A 72 16.84 18.51 -6.60
CA THR A 72 15.96 19.13 -5.60
C THR A 72 15.11 18.06 -4.93
N ARG A 73 14.44 18.41 -3.82
CA ARG A 73 13.54 17.49 -3.11
C ARG A 73 12.38 17.06 -4.01
N GLU A 74 11.79 18.01 -4.72
CA GLU A 74 10.66 17.78 -5.63
C GLU A 74 11.07 16.87 -6.79
N GLN A 75 12.22 17.12 -7.40
CA GLN A 75 12.77 16.28 -8.47
C GLN A 75 13.06 14.86 -7.97
N SER A 76 13.73 14.74 -6.82
CA SER A 76 14.07 13.47 -6.19
C SER A 76 12.82 12.63 -5.87
N ILE A 77 11.73 13.26 -5.40
CA ILE A 77 10.46 12.58 -5.13
C ILE A 77 9.74 12.21 -6.42
N SER A 78 9.73 13.10 -7.43
CA SER A 78 9.07 12.84 -8.71
C SER A 78 9.70 11.68 -9.45
N LEU A 79 11.04 11.61 -9.49
CA LEU A 79 11.77 10.50 -10.11
C LEU A 79 11.56 9.20 -9.33
N TYR A 80 11.62 9.26 -8.01
CA TYR A 80 11.34 8.10 -7.17
C TYR A 80 9.93 7.55 -7.39
N ARG A 81 8.93 8.43 -7.56
CA ARG A 81 7.57 8.01 -7.88
C ARG A 81 7.51 7.27 -9.20
N ALA A 82 8.20 7.75 -10.23
CA ALA A 82 8.27 7.04 -11.50
C ALA A 82 8.85 5.64 -11.31
N ASP A 83 10.00 5.50 -10.64
CA ASP A 83 10.64 4.20 -10.40
C ASP A 83 9.74 3.23 -9.60
N VAL A 84 9.00 3.72 -8.60
CA VAL A 84 8.08 2.89 -7.81
C VAL A 84 6.92 2.39 -8.68
N LEU A 85 6.35 3.24 -9.52
CA LEU A 85 5.24 2.87 -10.41
C LEU A 85 5.72 1.91 -11.51
N ASP A 86 6.85 2.20 -12.14
CA ASP A 86 7.45 1.33 -13.16
C ASP A 86 7.74 -0.06 -12.56
N ARG A 87 8.31 -0.11 -11.34
CA ARG A 87 8.56 -1.40 -10.66
C ARG A 87 7.29 -2.13 -10.24
N LEU A 88 6.20 -1.43 -9.90
CA LEU A 88 4.92 -2.07 -9.61
C LEU A 88 4.33 -2.76 -10.84
N ASP A 89 4.48 -2.14 -12.02
CA ASP A 89 4.00 -2.69 -13.28
C ASP A 89 4.84 -3.90 -13.73
N ASP A 90 6.16 -3.85 -13.50
CA ASP A 90 7.09 -4.89 -13.95
C ASP A 90 7.29 -6.05 -12.96
N ASP A 91 7.12 -5.82 -11.65
CA ASP A 91 7.41 -6.81 -10.59
C ASP A 91 6.20 -6.99 -9.64
N PRO A 92 5.34 -7.99 -9.91
CA PRO A 92 4.21 -8.31 -9.03
C PRO A 92 4.62 -8.66 -7.59
N THR A 93 5.83 -9.17 -7.39
CA THR A 93 6.35 -9.49 -6.05
C THR A 93 6.60 -8.22 -5.25
N PHE A 94 7.06 -7.15 -5.91
CA PHE A 94 7.20 -5.83 -5.31
C PHE A 94 5.85 -5.29 -4.83
N GLY A 95 4.80 -5.40 -5.65
CA GLY A 95 3.43 -5.01 -5.24
C GLY A 95 2.92 -5.79 -4.03
N ALA A 96 3.12 -7.11 -4.01
CA ALA A 96 2.76 -7.95 -2.86
C ALA A 96 3.57 -7.60 -1.59
N ALA A 97 4.84 -7.24 -1.74
CA ALA A 97 5.68 -6.79 -0.63
C ALA A 97 5.20 -5.44 -0.09
N LEU A 98 4.83 -4.49 -0.94
CA LEU A 98 4.25 -3.21 -0.52
C LEU A 98 2.90 -3.38 0.17
N ALA A 99 2.02 -4.28 -0.32
CA ALA A 99 0.74 -4.56 0.31
C ALA A 99 0.88 -5.05 1.76
N GLN A 100 1.95 -5.79 2.08
CA GLN A 100 2.23 -6.25 3.44
C GLN A 100 2.64 -5.11 4.40
N LEU A 101 3.01 -3.94 3.87
CA LEU A 101 3.33 -2.75 4.67
C LEU A 101 2.09 -1.94 5.05
N LYS A 102 0.89 -2.39 4.67
CA LYS A 102 -0.35 -1.73 5.05
C LYS A 102 -0.51 -1.70 6.57
N GLY A 103 -0.86 -0.52 7.07
CA GLY A 103 -0.96 -0.18 8.49
C GLY A 103 0.34 -0.09 9.28
N GLN A 104 1.50 -0.23 8.64
CA GLN A 104 2.79 -0.10 9.31
C GLN A 104 3.29 1.34 9.40
N ARG A 105 4.14 1.61 10.39
CA ARG A 105 4.85 2.89 10.55
C ARG A 105 6.18 2.83 9.81
N LEU A 106 6.30 3.63 8.76
CA LEU A 106 7.46 3.67 7.89
C LEU A 106 8.44 4.75 8.36
N ALA A 107 9.62 4.36 8.81
CA ALA A 107 10.65 5.28 9.27
C ALA A 107 11.50 5.83 8.11
N CYS A 108 11.55 7.16 8.00
CA CYS A 108 12.47 7.85 7.11
C CYS A 108 13.29 8.91 7.86
N TYR A 109 14.51 9.17 7.41
CA TYR A 109 15.32 10.27 7.94
C TYR A 109 14.79 11.66 7.53
N CYS A 110 14.11 11.76 6.40
CA CYS A 110 13.63 13.04 5.87
C CYS A 110 12.39 13.58 6.60
N ARG A 111 11.65 12.73 7.33
CA ARG A 111 10.49 13.15 8.11
C ARG A 111 10.97 13.88 9.36
N HIS A 112 10.47 15.06 9.63
CA HIS A 112 10.74 15.77 10.90
C HIS A 112 9.47 15.80 11.74
N ALA A 113 9.61 15.80 13.07
CA ALA A 113 8.50 15.75 14.03
C ALA A 113 7.66 17.05 14.12
N ARG A 114 7.58 17.86 13.06
CA ARG A 114 6.88 19.17 13.07
C ARG A 114 5.68 19.13 12.12
N GLU A 115 4.62 19.88 12.46
CA GLU A 115 3.34 19.95 11.74
C GLU A 115 3.47 20.25 10.23
N ASN A 116 4.58 20.84 9.78
CA ASN A 116 4.87 21.14 8.37
C ASN A 116 6.08 20.35 7.88
N ALA A 117 6.11 19.03 8.14
CA ALA A 117 7.17 18.18 7.64
C ALA A 117 7.21 18.26 6.10
N PRO A 118 8.37 18.57 5.50
CA PRO A 118 8.48 18.64 4.05
C PRO A 118 8.26 17.26 3.43
N ALA A 119 7.67 17.23 2.23
CA ALA A 119 7.39 16.01 1.49
C ALA A 119 8.61 15.08 1.43
N CYS A 120 8.34 13.79 1.51
CA CYS A 120 9.30 12.71 1.65
C CYS A 120 9.01 11.62 0.61
N HIS A 121 10.02 10.83 0.25
CA HIS A 121 9.81 9.67 -0.62
C HIS A 121 8.86 8.63 0.01
N GLY A 122 8.83 8.57 1.34
CA GLY A 122 7.89 7.72 2.07
C GLY A 122 6.43 8.11 1.85
N ASP A 123 6.12 9.37 1.54
CA ASP A 123 4.74 9.78 1.27
C ASP A 123 4.24 9.16 -0.04
N VAL A 124 5.13 8.95 -1.02
CA VAL A 124 4.83 8.20 -2.25
C VAL A 124 4.49 6.75 -1.93
N LEU A 125 5.26 6.11 -1.04
CA LEU A 125 5.00 4.73 -0.63
C LEU A 125 3.65 4.62 0.07
N VAL A 126 3.31 5.55 0.98
CA VAL A 126 2.00 5.57 1.64
C VAL A 126 0.88 5.68 0.61
N GLU A 127 0.98 6.61 -0.33
CA GLU A 127 -0.04 6.79 -1.37
C GLU A 127 -0.25 5.50 -2.19
N VAL A 128 0.85 4.86 -2.59
CA VAL A 128 0.81 3.58 -3.31
C VAL A 128 0.17 2.49 -2.47
N ILE A 129 0.68 2.25 -1.25
CA ILE A 129 0.23 1.16 -0.36
C ILE A 129 -1.26 1.30 -0.04
N GLU A 130 -1.72 2.52 0.25
CA GLU A 130 -3.14 2.78 0.53
C GLU A 130 -4.01 2.67 -0.72
N GLY A 131 -3.44 2.94 -1.91
CA GLY A 131 -4.10 2.78 -3.21
C GLY A 131 -4.18 1.32 -3.70
N LEU A 132 -3.39 0.40 -3.14
CA LEU A 132 -3.46 -1.02 -3.49
C LEU A 132 -4.81 -1.61 -3.03
N LYS A 133 -5.56 -2.18 -3.97
CA LYS A 133 -6.73 -3.01 -3.62
C LYS A 133 -6.26 -4.25 -2.88
N PRO A 134 -6.95 -4.70 -1.82
CA PRO A 134 -6.60 -5.95 -1.14
C PRO A 134 -6.68 -7.11 -2.14
N VAL A 135 -5.58 -7.84 -2.29
CA VAL A 135 -5.51 -9.09 -3.04
C VAL A 135 -6.45 -10.08 -2.35
N GLY A 136 -7.67 -10.23 -2.88
CA GLY A 136 -8.77 -10.95 -2.25
C GLY A 136 -10.15 -10.41 -2.60
N ALA A 137 -10.24 -9.17 -3.11
CA ALA A 137 -11.42 -8.72 -3.84
C ALA A 137 -11.37 -9.29 -5.25
N THR A 138 -11.67 -10.59 -5.38
CA THR A 138 -11.94 -11.21 -6.68
C THR A 138 -12.95 -10.36 -7.42
N ASP A 139 -12.63 -9.96 -8.64
CA ASP A 139 -13.56 -9.35 -9.59
C ASP A 139 -14.72 -10.31 -9.87
N ALA A 140 -15.71 -10.33 -8.98
CA ALA A 140 -17.01 -10.94 -9.18
C ALA A 140 -17.89 -9.95 -9.96
N ASP A 141 -17.47 -9.55 -11.16
CA ASP A 141 -18.39 -9.03 -12.17
C ASP A 141 -17.91 -9.43 -13.56
N SER A 142 -17.96 -10.72 -13.81
CA SER A 142 -18.01 -11.29 -15.15
C SER A 142 -19.06 -12.37 -15.13
N SER A 143 -20.32 -11.98 -15.26
CA SER A 143 -21.41 -12.79 -15.83
C SER A 143 -22.72 -11.99 -15.83
N SER A 144 -23.10 -11.46 -16.99
CA SER A 144 -24.51 -11.39 -17.37
C SER A 144 -24.63 -12.05 -18.73
N ASP A 145 -24.53 -13.37 -18.68
CA ASP A 145 -25.16 -14.26 -19.65
C ASP A 145 -26.67 -14.27 -19.34
N SER A 146 -27.49 -14.02 -20.35
CA SER A 146 -28.92 -14.30 -20.33
C SER A 146 -29.41 -14.41 -21.78
N GLU A 147 -29.28 -15.61 -22.32
CA GLU A 147 -30.06 -16.09 -23.46
C GLU A 147 -31.56 -15.82 -23.25
N ARG A 148 -32.26 -15.32 -24.28
CA ARG A 148 -33.67 -15.66 -24.53
C ARG A 148 -33.95 -15.76 -26.02
N GLU A 149 -34.27 -16.99 -26.41
CA GLU A 149 -34.81 -17.43 -27.69
C GLU A 149 -36.20 -16.82 -27.99
N ALA A 150 -36.48 -16.58 -29.28
CA ALA A 150 -37.82 -16.67 -29.85
C ALA A 150 -37.77 -16.71 -31.40
N ASP A 151 -38.04 -17.91 -31.93
CA ASP A 151 -38.92 -18.24 -33.07
C ASP A 151 -39.22 -17.20 -34.18
N ARG A 152 -38.95 -17.61 -35.43
CA ARG A 152 -39.90 -17.81 -36.57
C ARG A 152 -39.11 -17.88 -37.88
N ASP A 153 -39.05 -19.04 -38.54
CA ASP A 153 -40.02 -19.58 -39.51
C ASP A 153 -39.87 -19.01 -40.94
N GLY A 154 -39.78 -19.93 -41.91
CA GLY A 154 -39.82 -19.70 -43.35
C GLY A 154 -38.45 -19.53 -44.01
N GLY A 155 -37.96 -20.37 -44.91
CA GLY A 155 -38.58 -21.44 -45.66
C GLY A 155 -37.88 -21.54 -47.03
N ASN A 156 -37.65 -22.78 -47.47
CA ASN A 156 -37.66 -23.20 -48.88
C ASN A 156 -36.67 -22.49 -49.84
N GLY A 157 -35.59 -23.11 -50.31
CA GLY A 157 -35.63 -24.34 -51.12
C GLY A 157 -35.55 -24.02 -52.62
N LYS A 158 -34.43 -24.43 -53.24
CA LYS A 158 -34.30 -24.86 -54.65
C LYS A 158 -34.66 -23.87 -55.77
N ARG A 159 -33.62 -23.34 -56.46
CA ARG A 159 -33.15 -23.76 -57.81
C ARG A 159 -32.30 -22.68 -58.45
#